data_AF-A0A820MA79-F1
#
_entry.id   AF-A0A820MA79-F1
#
_cell.length_a   1.000
_cell.length_b   1.000
_cell.length_c   1.000
_cell.angle_alpha   90.00
_cell.angle_beta   90.00
_cell.angle_gamma   90.00
#
_symmetry.space_group_name_H-M   'P 1'
#
loop_
_entity.id
_entity.type
_entity.pdbx_description
1 polymer ?
#
loop_
_entity_poly.entity_id
_entity_poly.type
_entity_poly.pdbx_seq_one_letter_code
_entity_poly.pdbx_strand_id
1 'polypeptide(L)'
;FAFRNDPSYWCLDNVSVMDISLQTELIINGGFENNPSDGFFRCNSYGNSSLNLFLASPYPYKGKRSFCDGSVGLPDYLNQRLHTKIGHVYHISFWLQNMGDVLNSAQVVMSH
;
A
#
# COMPACT_ATOMS: atom_id res chain seq x y z
N PHE A 1 3.76 4.56 1.40
CA PHE A 1 4.46 3.26 1.26
C PHE A 1 5.14 3.23 -0.10
N ALA A 2 6.36 2.72 -0.17
CA ALA A 2 7.08 2.52 -1.43
C ALA A 2 7.75 1.15 -1.43
N PHE A 3 7.63 0.40 -2.53
CA PHE A 3 8.22 -0.93 -2.67
C PHE A 3 8.77 -1.10 -4.09
N ARG A 4 9.84 -1.89 -4.26
CA ARG A 4 10.39 -2.21 -5.59
C ARG A 4 10.66 -3.70 -5.69
N ASN A 5 10.23 -4.28 -6.80
CA ASN A 5 10.53 -5.63 -7.23
C ASN A 5 10.87 -5.61 -8.72
N ASP A 6 11.97 -6.23 -9.13
CA ASP A 6 12.48 -6.18 -10.51
C ASP A 6 13.12 -7.55 -10.81
N PRO A 7 12.64 -8.35 -11.78
CA PRO A 7 11.63 -8.05 -12.81
C PRO A 7 10.18 -8.48 -12.45
N SER A 8 9.88 -8.69 -11.17
CA SER A 8 8.58 -9.21 -10.71
C SER A 8 7.69 -8.11 -10.09
N TYR A 9 6.53 -8.50 -9.56
CA TYR A 9 5.55 -7.60 -8.93
C TYR A 9 5.38 -7.91 -7.44
N TRP A 10 4.81 -6.96 -6.72
CA TRP A 10 4.39 -7.08 -5.33
C TRP A 10 2.91 -6.73 -5.20
N CYS A 11 2.26 -7.30 -4.19
CA CYS A 11 0.88 -6.97 -3.85
C CYS A 11 0.80 -6.56 -2.38
N LEU A 12 0.04 -5.50 -2.11
CA LEU A 12 -0.21 -4.91 -0.81
C LEU A 12 -1.71 -5.00 -0.53
N ASP A 13 -2.04 -5.36 0.70
CA ASP A 13 -3.41 -5.45 1.17
C ASP A 13 -3.49 -5.21 2.68
N ASN A 14 -4.68 -4.94 3.19
CA ASN A 14 -5.02 -4.81 4.60
C ASN A 14 -4.08 -3.84 5.34
N VAL A 15 -3.85 -2.67 4.72
CA VAL A 15 -3.10 -1.55 5.31
C VAL A 15 -3.91 -0.95 6.45
N SER A 16 -3.28 -0.75 7.60
CA SER A 16 -3.90 -0.20 8.81
C SER A 16 -2.94 0.72 9.54
N VAL A 17 -3.47 1.84 10.03
CA VAL A 17 -2.83 2.72 11.00
C VAL A 17 -3.82 2.95 12.12
N MET A 18 -3.69 2.14 13.16
CA MET A 18 -4.51 2.22 14.36
C MET A 18 -3.91 3.25 15.32
N ASP A 19 -4.63 4.32 15.62
CA ASP A 19 -4.37 5.13 16.82
C ASP A 19 -4.73 4.28 18.04
N ILE A 20 -3.75 3.68 18.71
CA ILE A 20 -4.02 2.80 19.86
C ILE A 20 -4.41 3.58 21.11
N SER A 21 -4.11 4.88 21.16
CA SER A 21 -4.55 5.77 22.24
C SER A 21 -6.05 6.03 22.18
N LEU A 22 -6.63 6.06 20.96
CA LEU A 22 -8.07 6.27 20.74
C LEU A 22 -8.82 5.03 20.22
N GLN A 23 -8.12 3.91 19.98
CA GLN A 23 -8.65 2.72 19.31
C GLN A 23 -9.37 3.05 17.99
N THR A 24 -8.77 3.94 17.19
CA THR A 24 -9.37 4.47 15.96
C THR A 24 -8.50 4.14 14.74
N GLU A 25 -9.09 3.52 13.73
CA GLU A 25 -8.44 3.32 12.43
C GLU A 25 -8.36 4.64 11.66
N LEU A 26 -7.15 4.99 11.21
CA LEU A 26 -6.92 6.21 10.45
C LEU A 26 -6.87 5.96 8.94
N ILE A 27 -6.55 4.73 8.50
CA ILE A 27 -6.53 4.39 7.09
C ILE A 27 -7.95 4.24 6.56
N ILE A 28 -8.26 5.00 5.52
CA ILE A 28 -9.46 4.80 4.72
C ILE A 28 -9.13 3.84 3.57
N ASN A 29 -9.99 2.85 3.35
CA ASN A 29 -9.90 1.89 2.24
C ASN A 29 -8.59 1.07 2.21
N GLY A 30 -8.07 0.70 3.38
CA GLY A 30 -6.80 -0.04 3.51
C GLY A 30 -6.80 -1.46 2.93
N GLY A 31 -7.98 -2.07 2.78
CA GLY A 31 -8.17 -3.33 2.08
C GLY A 31 -8.51 -3.19 0.59
N PHE A 32 -8.51 -1.97 0.05
CA PHE A 32 -8.71 -1.70 -1.39
C PHE A 32 -10.02 -2.22 -2.01
N GLU A 33 -11.03 -2.52 -1.18
CA GLU A 33 -12.32 -3.09 -1.62
C GLU A 33 -13.24 -2.06 -2.30
N ASN A 34 -13.01 -0.76 -2.08
CA ASN A 34 -13.76 0.33 -2.71
C ASN A 34 -13.04 0.86 -3.97
N ASN A 35 -13.42 2.03 -4.48
CA ASN A 35 -12.79 2.53 -5.69
C ASN A 35 -11.30 2.81 -5.46
N PRO A 36 -10.47 2.62 -6.50
CA PRO A 36 -9.03 2.91 -6.52
C PRO A 36 -8.59 4.25 -5.90
N SER A 37 -9.42 5.27 -6.09
CA SER A 37 -9.16 6.64 -5.67
C SER A 37 -9.68 6.94 -4.26
N ASP A 38 -10.38 6.01 -3.62
CA ASP A 38 -10.96 6.22 -2.31
C ASP A 38 -9.83 6.09 -1.28
N GLY A 39 -9.35 7.24 -0.79
CA GLY A 39 -8.37 7.34 0.30
C GLY A 39 -6.90 7.36 -0.14
N PHE A 40 -6.50 6.70 -1.22
CA PHE A 40 -5.10 6.67 -1.65
C PHE A 40 -4.84 7.47 -2.93
N PHE A 41 -3.76 8.26 -2.92
CA PHE A 41 -3.18 8.86 -4.11
C PHE A 41 -1.99 8.03 -4.59
N ARG A 42 -1.99 7.74 -5.89
CA ARG A 42 -0.87 7.10 -6.58
C ARG A 42 0.09 8.16 -7.08
N CYS A 43 1.38 7.87 -7.02
CA CYS A 43 2.41 8.77 -7.50
C CYS A 43 3.49 8.02 -8.24
N ASN A 44 4.17 8.75 -9.14
CA ASN A 44 5.33 8.28 -9.87
C ASN A 44 5.08 7.01 -10.67
N SER A 45 3.94 6.86 -11.35
CA SER A 45 3.63 5.65 -12.14
C SER A 45 4.67 5.37 -13.24
N TYR A 46 5.69 4.58 -12.92
CA TYR A 46 6.84 4.26 -13.77
C TYR A 46 6.80 2.78 -14.19
N GLY A 47 6.68 2.54 -15.50
CA GLY A 47 6.73 1.18 -16.06
C GLY A 47 5.37 0.45 -16.08
N ASN A 48 5.24 -0.42 -17.08
CA ASN A 48 4.10 -1.28 -17.45
C ASN A 48 2.69 -0.87 -16.96
N SER A 49 2.04 0.01 -17.72
CA SER A 49 0.64 0.45 -17.55
C SER A 49 -0.42 -0.66 -17.52
N SER A 50 -0.06 -1.92 -17.79
CA SER A 50 -1.00 -3.03 -17.99
C SER A 50 -1.43 -3.70 -16.69
N LEU A 51 -0.68 -3.54 -15.59
CA LEU A 51 -0.98 -4.14 -14.28
C LEU A 51 -1.06 -3.13 -13.12
N ASN A 52 -0.93 -1.82 -13.42
CA ASN A 52 -0.99 -0.68 -12.46
C ASN A 52 -2.41 -0.42 -11.92
N LEU A 53 -3.21 -1.47 -11.80
CA LEU A 53 -4.64 -1.40 -11.63
C LEU A 53 -4.97 -2.14 -10.34
N PHE A 54 -5.85 -1.55 -9.54
CA PHE A 54 -6.55 -2.21 -8.44
C PHE A 54 -7.35 -3.37 -9.05
N LEU A 55 -6.66 -4.45 -9.37
CA LEU A 55 -7.25 -5.61 -9.98
C LEU A 55 -7.85 -6.40 -8.83
N ALA A 56 -9.15 -6.63 -8.94
CA ALA A 56 -9.75 -7.73 -8.22
C ALA A 56 -9.03 -9.00 -8.67
N SER A 57 -8.30 -9.65 -7.75
CA SER A 57 -7.62 -10.93 -7.97
C SER A 57 -6.45 -10.90 -8.98
N PRO A 58 -5.34 -11.63 -8.72
CA PRO A 58 -5.38 -12.94 -8.05
C PRO A 58 -4.95 -13.01 -6.59
N TYR A 59 -4.47 -11.92 -5.96
CA TYR A 59 -3.71 -12.04 -4.69
C TYR A 59 -4.15 -11.13 -3.52
N PRO A 60 -5.45 -11.06 -3.17
CA PRO A 60 -5.86 -10.43 -1.92
C PRO A 60 -5.43 -11.28 -0.72
N TYR A 61 -5.00 -10.63 0.35
CA TYR A 61 -4.88 -11.25 1.67
C TYR A 61 -6.26 -11.42 2.30
N LYS A 62 -7.11 -10.41 2.14
CA LYS A 62 -8.47 -10.39 2.67
C LYS A 62 -9.39 -9.63 1.71
N GLY A 63 -10.55 -10.20 1.41
CA GLY A 63 -11.50 -9.57 0.50
C GLY A 63 -11.28 -10.01 -0.95
N LYS A 64 -11.58 -9.13 -1.90
CA LYS A 64 -11.54 -9.40 -3.34
C LYS A 64 -10.45 -8.64 -4.07
N ARG A 65 -9.86 -7.62 -3.45
CA ARG A 65 -8.97 -6.67 -4.11
C ARG A 65 -7.68 -6.51 -3.32
N SER A 66 -6.62 -6.21 -4.04
CA SER A 66 -5.33 -5.79 -3.48
C SER A 66 -4.75 -4.73 -4.39
N PHE A 67 -3.82 -3.94 -3.87
CA PHE A 67 -2.99 -3.09 -4.72
C PHE A 67 -1.79 -3.91 -5.19
N CYS A 68 -1.60 -4.06 -6.50
CA CYS A 68 -0.40 -4.70 -7.02
C CYS A 68 0.36 -3.74 -7.93
N ASP A 69 1.68 -3.79 -7.85
CA ASP A 69 2.57 -2.96 -8.65
C ASP A 69 3.84 -3.76 -9.03
N GLY A 70 4.38 -3.43 -10.19
CA GLY A 70 5.59 -3.98 -10.78
C GLY A 70 6.40 -2.89 -11.49
N SER A 71 6.50 -1.71 -10.87
CA SER A 71 7.23 -0.56 -11.41
C SER A 71 8.66 -0.92 -11.85
N VAL A 72 9.05 -0.43 -13.02
CA VAL A 72 10.35 -0.74 -13.65
C VAL A 72 11.21 0.53 -13.70
N GLY A 73 12.46 0.42 -13.24
CA GLY A 73 13.44 1.50 -13.26
C GLY A 73 13.39 2.42 -12.03
N LEU A 74 12.23 2.97 -11.68
CA LEU A 74 12.01 3.83 -10.50
C LEU A 74 10.84 3.32 -9.63
N PRO A 75 10.82 3.62 -8.31
CA PRO A 75 9.73 3.20 -7.44
C PRO A 75 8.43 3.99 -7.66
N ASP A 76 7.31 3.28 -7.70
CA ASP A 76 5.98 3.83 -7.48
C ASP A 76 5.68 3.96 -5.97
N TYR A 77 4.71 4.81 -5.61
CA TYR A 77 4.22 4.86 -4.24
C TYR A 77 2.74 5.19 -4.11
N LEU A 78 2.17 4.66 -3.01
CA LEU A 78 0.86 4.99 -2.49
C LEU A 78 1.00 5.94 -1.30
N ASN A 79 0.22 7.02 -1.30
CA ASN A 79 0.13 7.94 -0.19
C ASN A 79 -1.32 8.17 0.26
N GLN A 80 -1.50 8.34 1.57
CA GLN A 80 -2.72 8.84 2.20
C GLN A 80 -2.28 9.76 3.33
N ARG A 81 -2.91 10.93 3.44
CA ARG A 81 -2.62 11.88 4.50
C ARG A 81 -3.42 11.52 5.75
N LEU A 82 -2.72 11.33 6.86
CA LEU A 82 -3.31 10.99 8.16
C LEU A 82 -3.20 12.19 9.11
N HIS A 83 -4.20 12.39 9.96
CA HIS A 83 -4.17 13.40 11.00
C HIS A 83 -3.75 12.76 12.33
N THR A 84 -2.45 12.77 12.60
CA THR A 84 -1.92 12.32 13.88
C THR A 84 -2.03 13.42 14.95
N LYS A 85 -1.95 13.01 16.22
CA LYS A 85 -1.98 13.90 17.39
C LYS A 85 -0.70 13.71 18.18
N ILE A 86 -0.17 14.80 18.71
CA ILE A 86 1.03 14.77 19.55
C ILE A 86 0.76 13.93 20.79
N GLY A 87 1.71 13.05 21.15
CA GLY A 87 1.63 12.19 22.32
C GLY A 87 0.81 10.90 22.13
N HIS A 88 0.19 10.71 20.96
CA HIS A 88 -0.50 9.46 20.64
C HIS A 88 0.47 8.39 20.14
N VAL A 89 0.09 7.13 20.35
CA VAL A 89 0.83 5.97 19.84
C VAL A 89 0.04 5.35 18.70
N TYR A 90 0.74 4.99 17.63
CA TYR A 90 0.16 4.43 16.41
C TYR A 90 0.73 3.05 16.13
N HIS A 91 -0.14 2.09 15.85
CA HIS A 91 0.23 0.76 15.35
C HIS A 91 -0.01 0.71 13.84
N ILE A 92 1.06 0.53 13.08
CA ILE A 92 1.05 0.48 11.63
C ILE A 92 1.25 -0.95 11.19
N SER A 93 0.36 -1.47 10.36
CA SER A 93 0.45 -2.82 9.82
C SER A 93 -0.03 -2.87 8.38
N PHE A 94 0.46 -3.86 7.64
CA PHE A 94 0.05 -4.15 6.27
C PHE A 94 0.43 -5.59 5.95
N TRP A 95 -0.26 -6.18 4.98
CA TRP A 95 0.16 -7.41 4.35
C TRP A 95 0.86 -7.08 3.03
N LEU A 96 1.99 -7.74 2.79
CA LEU A 96 2.77 -7.59 1.57
C LEU A 96 3.14 -8.97 1.05
N GLN A 97 2.79 -9.26 -0.20
CA GLN A 97 3.21 -10.45 -0.91
C GLN A 97 4.19 -10.09 -2.02
N ASN A 98 5.29 -10.84 -2.07
CA ASN A 98 6.20 -10.87 -3.20
C ASN A 98 5.84 -12.06 -4.09
N MET A 99 5.70 -11.82 -5.38
CA MET A 99 5.19 -12.79 -6.36
C MET A 99 6.28 -13.63 -7.04
N GLY A 100 7.40 -13.86 -6.34
CA GLY A 100 8.37 -14.89 -6.71
C GLY A 100 9.83 -14.43 -6.82
N ASP A 101 10.17 -13.22 -6.39
CA ASP A 101 11.56 -12.75 -6.36
C ASP A 101 11.96 -12.28 -4.94
N VAL A 102 13.22 -11.85 -4.75
CA VAL A 102 13.66 -11.19 -3.52
C VAL A 102 13.13 -9.75 -3.52
N LEU A 103 12.51 -9.33 -2.41
CA LEU A 103 12.06 -7.96 -2.25
C LEU A 103 13.29 -7.04 -2.21
N ASN A 104 13.51 -6.26 -3.26
CA ASN A 104 14.69 -5.41 -3.38
C ASN A 104 14.61 -4.20 -2.44
N SER A 105 13.43 -3.64 -2.22
CA SER A 105 13.22 -2.61 -1.19
C SER A 105 11.77 -2.52 -0.72
N ALA A 106 11.61 -2.18 0.57
CA ALA A 106 10.35 -1.82 1.19
C ALA A 106 10.58 -0.66 2.16
N GLN A 107 9.87 0.45 1.96
CA GLN A 107 10.00 1.61 2.82
C GLN A 107 8.64 2.14 3.26
N VAL A 108 8.49 2.29 4.56
CA VAL A 108 7.43 3.08 5.20
C VAL A 108 8.05 4.43 5.56
N VAL A 109 7.64 5.48 4.87
CA VAL A 109 8.07 6.86 5.18
C VAL A 109 6.96 7.53 5.98
N MET A 110 7.30 7.99 7.18
CA MET A 110 6.46 8.87 7.99
C MET A 110 7.16 10.22 8.09
N SER A 111 6.52 11.28 7.59
CA SER A 111 6.97 12.65 7.77
C SER A 111 5.99 13.37 8.68
N HIS A 112 6.50 13.96 9.76
CA HIS A 112 5.75 14.89 10.62
C HIS A 112 5.68 16.26 9.95
#